data_AF-A0A2S8FVB5-F1
#
_entry.id   AF-A0A2S8FVB5-F1
#
_cell.length_a   1.000
_cell.length_b   1.000
_cell.length_c   1.000
_cell.angle_alpha   90.00
_cell.angle_beta   90.00
_cell.angle_gamma   90.00
#
_symmetry.space_group_name_H-M   'P 1'
#
loop_
_entity.id
_entity.type
_entity.pdbx_description
1 polymer ?
#
loop_
_entity_poly.entity_id
_entity_poly.type
_entity_poly.pdbx_seq_one_letter_code
_entity_poly.pdbx_strand_id
1 'polypeptide(L)'
;MSDNVSINLITEDADTGEFVLYLLEDGPWPSGEVDWNDCLIRIQDHILDAFDAVVDGGLAKKYPESVGTKVRIQVDSPSGLPGKLNELIGKIDEFVHQQDNEYGQGLANSSCVSGLRIVTGHSLGTWP
;
A
#
# COMPACT_ATOMS: atom_id res chain seq x y z
N MET A 1 -19.33 -0.65 5.27
CA MET A 1 -19.43 0.81 5.17
C MET A 1 -18.65 1.20 3.92
N SER A 2 -19.01 2.28 3.24
CA SER A 2 -18.27 2.73 2.07
C SER A 2 -17.08 3.52 2.55
N ASP A 3 -16.04 2.82 3.00
CA ASP A 3 -14.80 3.45 3.44
C ASP A 3 -14.08 3.97 2.19
N ASN A 4 -14.04 5.29 2.11
CA ASN A 4 -13.46 6.01 0.99
C ASN A 4 -11.94 5.87 1.14
N VAL A 5 -11.31 4.97 0.39
CA VAL A 5 -9.86 4.78 0.43
C VAL A 5 -9.16 6.12 0.21
N SER A 6 -8.44 6.60 1.21
CA SER A 6 -7.85 7.94 1.23
C SER A 6 -6.42 7.91 0.72
N ILE A 7 -6.25 7.76 -0.60
CA ILE A 7 -4.93 7.87 -1.23
C ILE A 7 -4.49 9.34 -1.29
N ASN A 8 -3.29 9.66 -0.80
CA ASN A 8 -2.79 11.03 -0.80
C ASN A 8 -2.40 11.51 -2.20
N LEU A 9 -1.75 10.64 -2.98
CA LEU A 9 -1.34 10.92 -4.35
C LEU A 9 -1.34 9.64 -5.18
N ILE A 10 -1.80 9.75 -6.42
CA ILE A 10 -1.67 8.71 -7.44
C ILE A 10 -0.83 9.30 -8.56
N THR A 11 0.22 8.61 -8.96
CA THR A 11 1.11 9.03 -10.06
C THR A 11 1.64 7.81 -10.81
N GLU A 12 2.21 8.04 -11.98
CA GLU A 12 3.01 7.04 -12.69
C GLU A 12 4.50 7.30 -12.42
N ASP A 13 5.24 6.23 -12.13
CA ASP A 13 6.69 6.22 -12.04
C ASP A 13 7.26 5.94 -13.43
N ALA A 14 7.76 6.99 -14.09
CA ALA A 14 8.18 6.93 -15.49
C ALA A 14 9.35 5.97 -15.75
N ASP A 15 10.18 5.68 -14.74
CA ASP A 15 11.34 4.79 -14.89
C ASP A 15 10.91 3.31 -14.85
N THR A 16 9.91 3.00 -14.04
CA THR A 16 9.45 1.61 -13.83
C THR A 16 8.15 1.27 -14.57
N GLY A 17 7.41 2.29 -15.02
CA GLY A 17 6.05 2.15 -15.56
C GLY A 17 5.03 1.71 -14.51
N GLU A 18 5.34 1.87 -13.22
CA GLU A 18 4.43 1.51 -12.13
C GLU A 18 3.46 2.66 -11.84
N PHE A 19 2.20 2.32 -11.59
CA PHE A 19 1.30 3.24 -10.91
C PHE A 19 1.60 3.22 -9.42
N VAL A 20 1.89 4.39 -8.86
CA VAL A 20 2.25 4.56 -7.45
C VAL A 20 1.10 5.20 -6.70
N LEU A 21 0.61 4.50 -5.68
CA LEU A 21 -0.36 5.00 -4.71
C LEU A 21 0.41 5.38 -3.45
N TYR A 22 0.51 6.67 -3.19
CA TYR A 22 1.15 7.20 -1.98
C TYR A 22 0.16 7.26 -0.83
N LEU A 23 0.54 6.61 0.27
CA LEU A 23 -0.07 6.71 1.57
C LEU A 23 0.90 7.43 2.51
N LEU A 24 0.53 8.64 2.94
CA LEU A 24 1.29 9.41 3.91
C LEU A 24 0.75 9.12 5.29
N GLU A 25 1.54 8.39 6.08
CA GLU A 25 1.28 8.14 7.49
C GLU A 25 2.36 8.88 8.27
N ASP A 26 2.01 10.04 8.82
CA ASP A 26 2.93 10.88 9.58
C ASP A 26 2.45 11.12 11.02
N GLY A 27 3.39 11.48 11.88
CA GLY A 27 3.16 11.67 13.31
C GLY A 27 2.17 12.81 13.67
N PRO A 28 1.83 12.93 14.96
CA PRO A 28 2.58 12.40 16.09
C PRO A 28 2.40 10.90 16.30
N TRP A 29 3.52 10.19 16.41
CA TRP A 29 3.53 8.76 16.69
C TRP A 29 3.15 8.47 18.15
N PRO A 30 2.42 7.38 18.42
CA PRO A 30 2.06 7.04 19.78
C PRO A 30 3.26 6.80 20.70
N SER A 31 3.11 7.09 21.98
CA SER A 31 4.12 6.78 23.00
C SER A 31 3.83 5.49 23.77
N GLY A 32 2.58 4.99 23.73
CA GLY A 32 2.13 3.79 24.44
C GLY A 32 1.89 2.60 23.50
N GLU A 33 2.09 1.38 24.01
CA GLU A 33 1.93 0.15 23.22
C GLU A 33 0.50 -0.10 22.72
N VAL A 34 -0.51 0.22 23.54
CA VAL A 34 -1.94 0.08 23.14
C VAL A 34 -2.24 1.01 21.96
N ASP A 35 -1.87 2.28 22.10
CA ASP A 35 -2.06 3.30 21.06
C ASP A 35 -1.28 2.95 19.77
N TRP A 36 -0.14 2.27 19.90
CA TRP A 36 0.60 1.72 18.76
C TRP A 36 -0.18 0.63 18.04
N ASN A 37 -0.79 -0.32 18.76
CA ASN A 37 -1.57 -1.38 18.12
C ASN A 37 -2.75 -0.81 17.34
N ASP A 38 -3.51 0.11 17.93
CA ASP A 38 -4.64 0.75 17.25
C ASP A 38 -4.18 1.55 16.02
N CYS A 39 -3.04 2.25 16.14
CA CYS A 39 -2.43 2.96 15.02
C CYS A 39 -2.02 2.01 13.88
N LEU A 40 -1.36 0.90 14.21
CA LEU A 40 -0.89 -0.08 13.22
C LEU A 40 -2.05 -0.83 12.56
N ILE A 41 -3.12 -1.16 13.29
CA ILE A 41 -4.33 -1.75 12.72
C ILE A 41 -4.96 -0.80 11.71
N ARG A 42 -5.13 0.48 12.06
CA ARG A 42 -5.68 1.48 11.12
C ARG A 42 -4.84 1.58 9.84
N ILE A 43 -3.51 1.57 9.97
CA ILE A 43 -2.61 1.64 8.81
C ILE A 43 -2.71 0.37 7.97
N GLN A 44 -2.76 -0.80 8.63
CA GLN A 44 -2.95 -2.08 7.96
C GLN A 44 -4.25 -2.08 7.15
N ASP A 45 -5.37 -1.71 7.77
CA ASP A 45 -6.68 -1.66 7.11
C ASP A 45 -6.63 -0.72 5.90
N HIS A 46 -6.00 0.45 6.03
CA HIS A 46 -5.87 1.41 4.93
C HIS A 46 -5.06 0.86 3.75
N ILE A 47 -3.99 0.11 4.02
CA ILE A 47 -3.17 -0.54 3.00
C ILE A 47 -3.96 -1.65 2.30
N LEU A 48 -4.68 -2.48 3.06
CA LEU A 48 -5.48 -3.58 2.52
C LEU A 48 -6.67 -3.07 1.71
N ASP A 49 -7.34 -2.00 2.16
CA ASP A 49 -8.40 -1.33 1.40
C ASP A 49 -7.87 -0.77 0.07
N ALA A 50 -6.66 -0.20 0.08
CA ALA A 50 -6.00 0.26 -1.14
C ALA A 50 -5.64 -0.90 -2.08
N PHE A 51 -5.18 -2.02 -1.52
CA PHE A 51 -4.93 -3.24 -2.26
C PHE A 51 -6.20 -3.74 -2.96
N ASP A 52 -7.29 -3.88 -2.21
CA ASP A 52 -8.56 -4.38 -2.74
C ASP A 52 -9.10 -3.45 -3.83
N ALA A 53 -9.05 -2.13 -3.59
CA ALA A 53 -9.44 -1.15 -4.58
C ALA A 53 -8.61 -1.23 -5.87
N VAL A 54 -7.34 -1.64 -5.81
CA VAL A 54 -6.50 -1.84 -6.99
C VAL A 54 -6.86 -3.14 -7.70
N VAL A 55 -6.90 -4.24 -6.96
CA VAL A 55 -7.13 -5.59 -7.49
C VAL A 55 -8.52 -5.73 -8.13
N ASP A 56 -9.53 -5.10 -7.53
CA ASP A 56 -10.92 -5.08 -8.04
C ASP A 56 -11.17 -4.04 -9.15
N GLY A 57 -10.11 -3.38 -9.62
CA GLY A 57 -10.19 -2.41 -10.72
C GLY A 57 -10.78 -1.06 -10.33
N GLY A 58 -10.85 -0.75 -9.03
CA GLY A 58 -11.18 0.59 -8.54
C GLY A 58 -10.22 1.66 -9.05
N LEU A 59 -8.91 1.36 -9.12
CA LEU A 59 -7.92 2.24 -9.77
C LEU A 59 -8.22 2.41 -11.26
N ALA A 60 -8.39 1.31 -11.99
CA ALA A 60 -8.68 1.30 -13.42
C ALA A 60 -9.97 2.06 -13.81
N LYS A 61 -10.98 2.08 -12.92
CA LYS A 61 -12.20 2.87 -13.14
C LYS A 61 -11.94 4.38 -13.18
N LYS A 62 -10.96 4.87 -12.41
CA LYS A 62 -10.58 6.30 -12.35
C LYS A 62 -9.44 6.63 -13.33
N TYR A 63 -8.52 5.70 -13.52
CA TYR A 63 -7.32 5.81 -14.37
C TYR A 63 -7.28 4.61 -15.33
N PRO A 64 -8.04 4.63 -16.44
CA PRO A 64 -8.13 3.51 -17.37
C PRO A 64 -6.79 3.05 -17.96
N GLU A 65 -5.82 3.95 -18.05
CA GLU A 65 -4.44 3.70 -18.45
C GLU A 65 -3.67 2.78 -17.49
N SER A 66 -4.13 2.63 -16.25
CA SER A 66 -3.51 1.73 -15.26
C SER A 66 -3.82 0.25 -15.49
N VAL A 67 -4.77 -0.09 -16.38
CA VAL A 67 -5.15 -1.49 -16.64
C VAL A 67 -3.96 -2.32 -17.10
N GLY A 68 -3.71 -3.43 -16.39
CA GLY A 68 -2.63 -4.36 -16.70
C GLY A 68 -1.23 -3.87 -16.30
N THR A 69 -1.13 -2.67 -15.72
CA THR A 69 0.14 -2.15 -15.21
C THR A 69 0.51 -2.77 -13.87
N LYS A 70 1.77 -2.60 -13.47
CA LYS A 70 2.21 -2.91 -12.11
C LYS A 70 1.83 -1.75 -11.20
N VAL A 71 1.43 -2.08 -9.98
CA VAL A 71 1.07 -1.08 -8.97
C VAL A 71 2.02 -1.17 -7.77
N ARG A 72 2.37 0.00 -7.23
CA ARG A 72 3.14 0.13 -5.99
C ARG A 72 2.32 0.92 -4.99
N ILE A 73 2.03 0.33 -3.84
CA ILE A 73 1.51 1.07 -2.68
C ILE A 73 2.74 1.50 -1.88
N GLN A 74 3.00 2.81 -1.83
CA GLN A 74 4.14 3.38 -1.14
C GLN A 74 3.66 4.08 0.12
N VAL A 75 4.09 3.59 1.28
CA VAL A 75 3.74 4.13 2.59
C VAL A 75 4.93 4.91 3.14
N ASP A 76 4.77 6.22 3.28
CA ASP A 76 5.83 7.14 3.68
C ASP A 76 5.47 7.93 4.94
N SER A 77 6.50 8.19 5.75
CA SER A 77 6.45 9.08 6.92
C SER A 77 7.46 10.21 6.73
N PRO A 78 7.03 11.41 6.29
CA PRO A 78 7.92 12.55 6.07
C PRO A 78 8.74 12.96 7.29
N SER A 79 8.19 12.81 8.51
CA SER A 79 8.91 13.15 9.75
C SER A 79 9.85 12.03 10.24
N GLY A 80 9.99 10.95 9.48
CA GLY A 80 10.84 9.79 9.79
C GLY A 80 10.02 8.55 10.06
N LEU A 81 10.44 7.42 9.48
CA LEU A 81 9.71 6.16 9.53
C LEU A 81 9.98 5.39 10.84
N PRO A 82 8.97 5.15 11.69
CA PRO A 82 9.14 4.34 12.88
C PRO A 82 9.43 2.87 12.51
N GLY A 83 10.33 2.21 13.26
CA GLY A 83 10.68 0.80 13.01
C GLY A 83 9.47 -0.14 12.99
N LYS A 84 8.49 0.07 13.88
CA LYS A 84 7.23 -0.69 13.91
C LYS A 84 6.42 -0.58 12.63
N LEU A 85 6.41 0.60 12.00
CA LEU A 85 5.71 0.81 10.73
C LEU A 85 6.43 0.07 9.58
N ASN A 86 7.75 0.15 9.54
CA ASN A 86 8.54 -0.59 8.54
C ASN A 86 8.35 -2.12 8.67
N GLU A 87 8.33 -2.63 9.91
CA GLU A 87 8.05 -4.05 10.19
C GLU A 87 6.63 -4.45 9.76
N LEU A 88 5.62 -3.61 10.02
CA LEU A 88 4.25 -3.87 9.59
C LEU A 88 4.18 -3.99 8.07
N ILE A 89 4.76 -3.02 7.35
CA ILE A 89 4.70 -2.98 5.89
C ILE A 89 5.36 -4.21 5.27
N GLY A 90 6.53 -4.60 5.77
CA GLY A 90 7.18 -5.84 5.33
C GLY A 90 6.31 -7.08 5.55
N LYS A 91 5.64 -7.19 6.71
CA LYS A 91 4.73 -8.31 7.00
C LYS A 91 3.49 -8.30 6.10
N ILE A 92 2.93 -7.14 5.79
CA ILE A 92 1.77 -7.04 4.90
C ILE A 92 2.19 -7.43 3.48
N ASP A 93 3.33 -6.92 2.98
CA ASP A 93 3.84 -7.27 1.65
C ASP A 93 4.08 -8.79 1.53
N GLU A 94 4.73 -9.39 2.52
CA GLU A 94 4.90 -10.85 2.57
C GLU A 94 3.55 -11.58 2.60
N PHE A 95 2.60 -11.12 3.41
CA PHE A 95 1.28 -11.71 3.54
C PHE A 95 0.53 -11.69 2.21
N VAL A 96 0.39 -10.54 1.55
CA VAL A 96 -0.42 -10.45 0.31
C VAL A 96 0.16 -11.25 -0.87
N HIS A 97 1.41 -11.69 -0.79
CA HIS A 97 2.05 -12.55 -1.79
C HIS A 97 1.98 -14.05 -1.48
N GLN A 98 1.44 -14.45 -0.33
CA GLN A 98 1.24 -15.87 -0.02
C GLN A 98 0.09 -16.45 -0.86
N GLN A 99 0.37 -17.54 -1.58
CA GLN A 99 -0.60 -18.14 -2.52
C GLN A 99 -1.81 -18.81 -1.84
N ASP A 100 -1.72 -19.11 -0.55
CA ASP A 100 -2.74 -19.81 0.23
C ASP A 100 -3.76 -18.87 0.89
N ASN A 101 -3.64 -17.55 0.72
CA ASN A 101 -4.63 -16.59 1.20
C ASN A 101 -5.41 -15.88 0.08
N GLU A 102 -6.48 -15.20 0.47
CA GLU A 102 -7.41 -14.54 -0.45
C GLU A 102 -6.78 -13.37 -1.22
N TYR A 103 -5.84 -12.64 -0.61
CA TYR A 103 -5.14 -11.53 -1.23
C TYR A 103 -4.21 -12.00 -2.34
N GLY A 104 -3.40 -13.03 -2.08
CA GLY A 104 -2.51 -13.61 -3.08
C GLY A 104 -3.28 -14.23 -4.26
N GLN A 105 -4.41 -14.87 -3.98
CA GLN A 105 -5.31 -15.38 -5.03
C GLN A 105 -5.99 -14.25 -5.80
N GLY A 106 -6.43 -13.19 -5.12
CA GLY A 106 -7.04 -12.01 -5.75
C GLY A 106 -6.05 -11.33 -6.70
N LEU A 107 -4.82 -11.10 -6.25
CA LEU A 107 -3.76 -10.53 -7.09
C LEU A 107 -3.43 -11.42 -8.28
N ALA A 108 -3.26 -12.73 -8.08
CA ALA A 108 -2.91 -13.66 -9.14
C ALA A 108 -4.00 -13.77 -10.23
N ASN A 109 -5.27 -13.57 -9.86
CA ASN A 109 -6.41 -13.66 -10.76
C ASN A 109 -6.89 -12.30 -11.29
N SER A 110 -6.29 -11.20 -10.85
CA SER A 110 -6.72 -9.86 -11.27
C SER A 110 -6.47 -9.67 -12.77
N SER A 111 -7.51 -9.19 -13.47
CA SER A 111 -7.38 -8.69 -14.84
C SER A 111 -7.01 -7.20 -14.89
N CYS A 112 -6.99 -6.53 -13.73
CA CYS A 112 -6.82 -5.08 -13.64
C CYS A 112 -5.36 -4.69 -13.40
N VAL A 113 -4.57 -5.55 -12.78
CA VAL A 113 -3.14 -5.31 -12.52
C VAL A 113 -2.30 -6.54 -12.86
N SER A 114 -1.05 -6.33 -13.25
CA SER A 114 -0.10 -7.41 -13.54
C SER A 114 0.81 -7.77 -12.34
N GLY A 115 0.75 -6.97 -11.28
CA GLY A 115 1.47 -7.18 -10.03
C GLY A 115 1.28 -6.01 -9.09
N LEU A 116 1.44 -6.25 -7.79
CA LEU A 116 1.30 -5.25 -6.75
C LEU A 116 2.38 -5.47 -5.69
N ARG A 117 3.09 -4.42 -5.29
CA ARG A 117 4.00 -4.46 -4.14
C ARG A 117 3.73 -3.35 -3.14
N ILE A 118 4.01 -3.61 -1.88
CA ILE A 118 3.81 -2.66 -0.79
C ILE A 118 5.18 -2.33 -0.19
N VAL A 119 5.55 -1.05 -0.18
CA VAL A 119 6.91 -0.62 0.17
C VAL A 119 6.91 0.65 1.01
N THR A 120 8.06 0.94 1.60
CA THR A 120 8.38 2.25 2.19
C THR A 120 9.32 3.01 1.27
N GLY A 121 9.33 4.33 1.32
CA GLY A 121 10.35 5.13 0.62
C GLY A 121 11.77 4.76 1.08
N HIS A 122 11.93 4.39 2.35
CA HIS A 122 13.20 3.89 2.87
C HIS A 122 13.67 2.61 2.14
N SER A 123 12.77 1.65 1.85
CA SER A 123 13.15 0.43 1.12
C SER A 123 13.45 0.65 -0.37
N LEU A 124 13.00 1.77 -0.94
CA LEU A 124 13.35 2.21 -2.30
C LEU A 124 14.67 2.99 -2.37
N GLY A 125 15.32 3.26 -1.22
CA GLY A 125 16.52 4.10 -1.16
C GLY A 125 16.25 5.57 -1.47
N THR A 126 14.99 6.01 -1.40
CA THR A 126 14.57 7.38 -1.72
C THR A 126 14.65 8.34 -0.53
N TRP A 127 14.91 7.83 0.69
CA TRP A 127 15.12 8.62 1.90
C TRP A 127 16.34 8.11 2.70
N PRO A 128 17.23 9.02 3.16
CA PRO A 128 18.38 8.68 4.02
C PRO A 128 17.97 8.32 5.46
#